data_AF-A0A956QVE7-F1
#
_entry.id   AF-A0A956QVE7-F1
#
_cell.length_a   1.000
_cell.length_b   1.000
_cell.length_c   1.000
_cell.angle_alpha   90.00
_cell.angle_beta   90.00
_cell.angle_gamma   90.00
#
_symmetry.space_group_name_H-M   'P 1'
#
loop_
_entity.id
_entity.type
_entity.pdbx_description
1 polymer ?
#
loop_
_entity_poly.entity_id
_entity_poly.type
_entity_poly.pdbx_seq_one_letter_code
_entity_poly.pdbx_strand_id
1 'polypeptide(L)'
;MKTIIAFVLLELVLLTTLSAATAQTKQSVSSYLSNVKARIQASWNTYSVSDNLAARVTFKISKSGDIQDLKLESSNGSEQTNEKVLEAVRYSTPFGTPPLSKDSLRVAVTFRNGQLGDATVNGPPVAPAIRRASTTSRGVAPYSSRSTSVSYRLPESKTMSTGSGLTSEDIANLALASTVSIYVLSDDREKFGAGSGFVIAPSYVVTNYHVINKAEILKGIVVRLPRDKTLHGIHSVVARDNVHDLALLYVPTLRAPALKLGSDATLRIGQKLYVAGNPKGLEGTFSDGLLSAMHREDDQLQMTAPISHGSSGGPVLNERGEVIGISVAVLETGQNLNFAVPVSYLYALLTRLRR
;
A
#
# COMPACT_ATOMS: atom_id res chain seq x y z
N MET A 1 23.65 -30.54 -33.07
CA MET A 1 23.84 -31.24 -31.78
C MET A 1 24.83 -30.50 -30.85
N LYS A 2 24.78 -29.16 -30.80
CA LYS A 2 25.61 -28.30 -29.92
C LYS A 2 24.78 -27.08 -29.50
N THR A 3 23.70 -27.29 -28.75
CA THR A 3 22.94 -26.17 -28.14
C THR A 3 22.16 -26.57 -26.87
N ILE A 4 22.19 -27.84 -26.47
CA ILE A 4 21.45 -28.31 -25.28
C ILE A 4 22.30 -28.25 -23.99
N ILE A 5 23.62 -28.09 -24.10
CA ILE A 5 24.53 -28.15 -22.94
C ILE A 5 24.65 -26.81 -22.19
N ALA A 6 24.25 -25.67 -22.79
CA ALA A 6 24.29 -24.37 -22.11
C ALA A 6 23.06 -24.07 -21.23
N PHE A 7 21.95 -24.81 -21.41
CA PHE A 7 20.69 -24.55 -20.69
C PHE A 7 20.57 -25.35 -19.39
N VAL A 8 21.17 -26.55 -19.34
CA VAL A 8 21.19 -27.41 -18.14
C VAL A 8 22.22 -26.92 -17.11
N LEU A 9 23.26 -26.18 -17.53
CA LEU A 9 24.24 -25.61 -16.60
C LEU A 9 23.71 -24.41 -15.78
N LEU A 10 22.60 -23.78 -16.20
CA LEU A 10 22.05 -22.61 -15.49
C LEU A 10 20.97 -22.99 -14.45
N GLU A 11 20.32 -24.15 -14.62
CA GLU A 11 19.37 -24.71 -13.62
C GLU A 11 20.06 -25.10 -12.32
N LEU A 12 21.29 -25.58 -12.39
CA LEU A 12 22.03 -26.00 -11.20
C LEU A 12 22.45 -24.80 -10.34
N VAL A 13 22.60 -23.60 -10.91
CA VAL A 13 23.17 -22.44 -10.19
C VAL A 13 22.19 -21.81 -9.18
N LEU A 14 20.86 -21.83 -9.40
CA LEU A 14 19.93 -21.24 -8.42
C LEU A 14 19.58 -22.16 -7.26
N LEU A 15 19.36 -23.46 -7.49
CA LEU A 15 19.16 -24.42 -6.40
C LEU A 15 20.43 -24.61 -5.57
N THR A 16 21.62 -24.54 -6.18
CA THR A 16 22.89 -24.56 -5.43
C THR A 16 23.15 -23.26 -4.67
N THR A 17 22.71 -22.09 -5.15
CA THR A 17 22.91 -20.83 -4.41
C THR A 17 22.11 -20.72 -3.12
N LEU A 18 20.89 -21.27 -3.03
CA LEU A 18 20.17 -21.30 -1.74
C LEU A 18 20.66 -22.46 -0.85
N SER A 19 21.07 -23.61 -1.39
CA SER A 19 21.60 -24.68 -0.54
C SER A 19 22.94 -24.31 0.09
N ALA A 20 23.81 -23.59 -0.65
CA ALA A 20 25.10 -23.07 -0.21
C ALA A 20 25.05 -21.67 0.47
N ALA A 21 23.87 -21.05 0.59
CA ALA A 21 23.71 -19.78 1.29
C ALA A 21 23.92 -19.93 2.80
N THR A 22 24.43 -18.87 3.43
CA THR A 22 24.56 -18.80 4.89
C THR A 22 23.20 -18.93 5.57
N ALA A 23 23.19 -19.41 6.81
CA ALA A 23 21.96 -19.48 7.61
C ALA A 23 21.27 -18.10 7.72
N GLN A 24 22.05 -17.02 7.82
CA GLN A 24 21.57 -15.64 7.85
C GLN A 24 20.78 -15.28 6.57
N THR A 25 21.34 -15.58 5.39
CA THR A 25 20.67 -15.29 4.10
C THR A 25 19.39 -16.12 3.93
N LYS A 26 19.39 -17.38 4.37
CA LYS A 26 18.20 -18.24 4.37
C LYS A 26 17.09 -17.66 5.26
N GLN A 27 17.46 -17.17 6.44
CA GLN A 27 16.53 -16.52 7.37
C GLN A 27 15.95 -15.23 6.78
N SER A 28 16.77 -14.35 6.20
CA SER A 28 16.30 -13.11 5.57
C SER A 28 15.33 -13.37 4.41
N VAL A 29 15.61 -14.37 3.55
CA VAL A 29 14.71 -14.77 2.47
C VAL A 29 13.39 -15.32 3.02
N SER A 30 13.43 -16.11 4.09
CA SER A 30 12.22 -16.64 4.73
C SER A 30 11.34 -15.54 5.34
N SER A 31 11.93 -14.59 6.07
CA SER A 31 11.21 -13.44 6.61
C SER A 31 10.59 -12.59 5.50
N TYR A 32 11.34 -12.34 4.43
CA TYR A 32 10.86 -11.59 3.26
C TYR A 32 9.68 -12.28 2.57
N LEU A 33 9.76 -13.60 2.32
CA LEU A 33 8.66 -14.37 1.72
C LEU A 33 7.43 -14.43 2.64
N SER A 34 7.64 -14.40 3.95
CA SER A 34 6.54 -14.30 4.93
C SER A 34 5.82 -12.96 4.84
N ASN A 35 6.54 -11.85 4.64
CA ASN A 35 5.97 -10.53 4.36
C ASN A 35 5.20 -10.52 3.03
N VAL A 36 5.81 -11.06 1.96
CA VAL A 36 5.14 -11.22 0.65
C VAL A 36 3.82 -11.98 0.80
N LYS A 37 3.82 -13.11 1.51
CA LYS A 37 2.61 -13.89 1.79
C LYS A 37 1.59 -13.08 2.57
N ALA A 38 2.00 -12.38 3.63
CA ALA A 38 1.10 -11.58 4.46
C ALA A 38 0.41 -10.46 3.66
N ARG A 39 1.15 -9.77 2.77
CA ARG A 39 0.60 -8.74 1.90
C ARG A 39 -0.36 -9.28 0.84
N ILE A 40 -0.04 -10.43 0.25
CA ILE A 40 -0.94 -11.11 -0.69
C ILE A 40 -2.21 -11.57 0.05
N GLN A 41 -2.08 -12.11 1.27
CA GLN A 41 -3.22 -12.51 2.09
C GLN A 41 -4.12 -11.32 2.46
N ALA A 42 -3.53 -10.19 2.87
CA ALA A 42 -4.28 -8.97 3.17
C ALA A 42 -5.05 -8.47 1.94
N SER A 43 -4.41 -8.50 0.77
CA SER A 43 -5.07 -8.17 -0.50
C SER A 43 -6.18 -9.17 -0.81
N TRP A 44 -5.91 -10.47 -0.69
CA TRP A 44 -6.84 -11.58 -0.95
C TRP A 44 -8.13 -11.50 -0.15
N ASN A 45 -8.04 -11.18 1.15
CA ASN A 45 -9.21 -11.04 2.04
C ASN A 45 -10.19 -9.97 1.55
N THR A 46 -9.75 -9.05 0.68
CA THR A 46 -10.59 -8.02 0.07
C THR A 46 -11.43 -8.55 -1.11
N TYR A 47 -11.06 -9.66 -1.75
CA TYR A 47 -11.63 -10.08 -3.05
C TYR A 47 -12.72 -11.18 -2.97
N SER A 48 -13.09 -11.64 -1.77
CA SER A 48 -14.15 -12.66 -1.52
C SER A 48 -14.11 -13.81 -2.53
N VAL A 49 -12.97 -14.48 -2.61
CA VAL A 49 -12.72 -15.53 -3.62
C VAL A 49 -13.28 -16.87 -3.13
N SER A 50 -13.81 -17.69 -4.06
CA SER A 50 -14.54 -18.93 -3.77
C SER A 50 -13.74 -19.98 -3.00
N ASP A 51 -14.41 -20.68 -2.08
CA ASP A 51 -13.86 -21.73 -1.20
C ASP A 51 -13.35 -22.99 -1.91
N ASN A 52 -13.62 -23.17 -3.21
CA ASN A 52 -13.20 -24.36 -3.98
C ASN A 52 -12.12 -24.06 -5.03
N LEU A 53 -11.51 -22.88 -4.98
CA LEU A 53 -10.50 -22.47 -5.93
C LEU A 53 -9.14 -23.13 -5.64
N ALA A 54 -8.52 -23.67 -6.67
CA ALA A 54 -7.11 -24.03 -6.74
C ALA A 54 -6.45 -23.26 -7.88
N ALA A 55 -5.47 -22.40 -7.56
CA ALA A 55 -4.75 -21.58 -8.53
C ALA A 55 -3.26 -21.48 -8.21
N ARG A 56 -2.41 -21.32 -9.22
CA ARG A 56 -0.97 -21.04 -9.07
C ARG A 56 -0.60 -19.80 -9.84
N VAL A 57 0.02 -18.85 -9.17
CA VAL A 57 0.45 -17.58 -9.75
C VAL A 57 1.96 -17.45 -9.60
N THR A 58 2.63 -17.01 -10.65
CA THR A 58 4.07 -16.68 -10.63
C THR A 58 4.31 -15.24 -11.04
N PHE A 59 5.34 -14.64 -10.44
CA PHE A 59 5.75 -13.27 -10.72
C PHE A 59 7.22 -13.05 -10.36
N LYS A 60 7.77 -11.93 -10.79
CA LYS A 60 9.06 -11.39 -10.37
C LYS A 60 8.82 -10.21 -9.43
N ILE A 61 9.68 -10.07 -8.44
CA ILE A 61 9.77 -8.88 -7.60
C ILE A 61 11.05 -8.15 -7.99
N SER A 62 10.94 -6.90 -8.44
CA SER A 62 12.08 -6.06 -8.79
C SER A 62 12.92 -5.67 -7.56
N LYS A 63 14.07 -5.03 -7.77
CA LYS A 63 14.86 -4.38 -6.70
C LYS A 63 14.06 -3.35 -5.90
N SER A 64 13.09 -2.67 -6.53
CA SER A 64 12.21 -1.70 -5.86
C SER A 64 11.02 -2.34 -5.13
N GLY A 65 10.89 -3.68 -5.18
CA GLY A 65 9.75 -4.39 -4.59
C GLY A 65 8.53 -4.49 -5.49
N ASP A 66 8.61 -4.04 -6.74
CA ASP A 66 7.50 -4.03 -7.69
C ASP A 66 7.27 -5.40 -8.33
N ILE A 67 6.01 -5.76 -8.53
CA ILE A 67 5.63 -6.97 -9.28
C ILE A 67 5.88 -6.77 -10.78
N GLN A 68 6.56 -7.74 -11.39
CA GLN A 68 6.79 -7.85 -12.83
C GLN A 68 6.43 -9.27 -13.29
N ASP A 69 6.14 -9.44 -14.58
CA ASP A 69 5.87 -10.75 -15.20
C ASP A 69 4.82 -11.60 -14.47
N LEU A 70 3.76 -10.97 -13.93
CA LEU A 70 2.68 -11.65 -13.23
C LEU A 70 1.89 -12.56 -14.19
N LYS A 71 1.80 -13.85 -13.85
CA LYS A 71 1.15 -14.88 -14.67
C LYS A 71 0.38 -15.87 -13.81
N LEU A 72 -0.81 -16.23 -14.28
CA LEU A 72 -1.55 -17.39 -13.78
C LEU A 72 -1.03 -18.62 -14.53
N GLU A 73 -0.42 -19.56 -13.82
CA GLU A 73 0.11 -20.80 -14.41
C GLU A 73 -0.94 -21.89 -14.50
N SER A 74 -1.84 -21.97 -13.51
CA SER A 74 -2.94 -22.93 -13.49
C SER A 74 -4.07 -22.42 -12.61
N SER A 75 -5.31 -22.78 -12.96
CA SER A 75 -6.49 -22.54 -12.13
C SER A 75 -7.63 -23.49 -12.49
N ASN A 76 -8.49 -23.81 -11.51
CA ASN A 76 -9.79 -24.47 -11.72
C ASN A 76 -10.99 -23.48 -11.65
N GLY A 77 -10.73 -22.18 -11.48
CA GLY A 77 -11.75 -21.14 -11.33
C GLY A 77 -12.27 -20.57 -12.66
N SER A 78 -13.41 -19.88 -12.59
CA SER A 78 -13.94 -19.10 -13.71
C SER A 78 -12.98 -17.96 -14.11
N GLU A 79 -13.11 -17.41 -15.32
CA GLU A 79 -12.30 -16.27 -15.78
C GLU A 79 -12.38 -15.07 -14.80
N GLN A 80 -13.58 -14.74 -14.33
CA GLN A 80 -13.78 -13.69 -13.33
C GLN A 80 -13.10 -14.01 -12.00
N THR A 81 -13.10 -15.28 -11.57
CA THR A 81 -12.40 -15.74 -10.37
C THR A 81 -10.88 -15.67 -10.55
N ASN A 82 -10.39 -16.03 -11.74
CA ASN A 82 -8.97 -16.01 -12.09
C ASN A 82 -8.41 -14.59 -12.13
N GLU A 83 -9.19 -13.63 -12.63
CA GLU A 83 -8.81 -12.22 -12.57
C GLU A 83 -8.75 -11.70 -11.14
N LYS A 84 -9.71 -12.02 -10.27
CA LYS A 84 -9.63 -11.67 -8.84
C LYS A 84 -8.37 -12.22 -8.16
N VAL A 85 -7.92 -13.41 -8.57
CA VAL A 85 -6.67 -14.02 -8.06
C VAL A 85 -5.45 -13.24 -8.52
N LEU A 86 -5.40 -12.92 -9.81
CA LEU A 86 -4.32 -12.11 -10.38
C LEU A 86 -4.30 -10.71 -9.77
N GLU A 87 -5.45 -10.10 -9.54
CA GLU A 87 -5.60 -8.81 -8.88
C GLU A 87 -5.11 -8.84 -7.43
N ALA A 88 -5.51 -9.84 -6.64
CA ALA A 88 -5.05 -9.99 -5.27
C ALA A 88 -3.52 -10.05 -5.17
N VAL A 89 -2.86 -10.72 -6.12
CA VAL A 89 -1.40 -10.73 -6.21
C VAL A 89 -0.88 -9.38 -6.73
N ARG A 90 -1.44 -8.84 -7.82
CA ARG A 90 -1.02 -7.58 -8.43
C ARG A 90 -1.02 -6.41 -7.44
N TYR A 91 -2.02 -6.33 -6.56
CA TYR A 91 -2.21 -5.23 -5.64
C TYR A 91 -1.51 -5.40 -4.29
N SER A 92 -0.78 -6.50 -4.10
CA SER A 92 0.01 -6.75 -2.89
C SER A 92 1.40 -6.09 -2.90
N THR A 93 1.74 -5.37 -3.98
CA THR A 93 3.01 -4.67 -4.20
C THR A 93 2.97 -3.23 -3.64
N PRO A 94 4.13 -2.61 -3.29
CA PRO A 94 5.47 -3.19 -3.31
C PRO A 94 5.84 -3.97 -2.05
N PHE A 95 6.71 -4.97 -2.21
CA PHE A 95 7.15 -5.88 -1.14
C PHE A 95 8.43 -5.43 -0.42
N GLY A 96 8.91 -4.22 -0.67
CA GLY A 96 10.24 -3.79 -0.24
C GLY A 96 11.37 -4.46 -1.03
N THR A 97 12.61 -4.19 -0.65
CA THR A 97 13.79 -4.67 -1.39
C THR A 97 14.06 -6.14 -1.08
N PRO A 98 14.16 -7.04 -2.08
CA PRO A 98 14.51 -8.44 -1.84
C PRO A 98 15.91 -8.60 -1.23
N PRO A 99 16.12 -9.54 -0.29
CA PRO A 99 17.41 -9.76 0.39
C PRO A 99 18.49 -10.43 -0.48
N LEU A 100 18.26 -10.58 -1.79
CA LEU A 100 19.19 -11.22 -2.73
C LEU A 100 19.69 -10.19 -3.76
N SER A 101 20.99 -10.20 -4.05
CA SER A 101 21.69 -9.24 -4.94
C SER A 101 21.33 -9.31 -6.43
N LYS A 102 20.22 -9.95 -6.80
CA LYS A 102 19.76 -10.07 -8.19
C LYS A 102 18.80 -8.94 -8.56
N ASP A 103 18.72 -8.63 -9.84
CA ASP A 103 17.83 -7.59 -10.38
C ASP A 103 16.34 -7.88 -10.16
N SER A 104 15.99 -9.15 -9.92
CA SER A 104 14.65 -9.57 -9.49
C SER A 104 14.64 -10.92 -8.78
N LEU A 105 13.65 -11.11 -7.90
CA LEU A 105 13.35 -12.38 -7.23
C LEU A 105 12.09 -13.00 -7.83
N ARG A 106 12.17 -14.24 -8.33
CA ARG A 106 11.00 -14.98 -8.82
C ARG A 106 10.26 -15.64 -7.65
N VAL A 107 8.96 -15.43 -7.58
CA VAL A 107 8.08 -15.95 -6.54
C VAL A 107 6.91 -16.70 -7.18
N ALA A 108 6.53 -17.80 -6.54
CA ALA A 108 5.32 -18.55 -6.82
C ALA A 108 4.45 -18.62 -5.56
N VAL A 109 3.15 -18.39 -5.74
CA VAL A 109 2.14 -18.57 -4.70
C VAL A 109 1.05 -19.51 -5.21
N THR A 110 0.54 -20.34 -4.32
CA THR A 110 -0.53 -21.29 -4.64
C THR A 110 -1.73 -20.98 -3.75
N PHE A 111 -2.92 -20.95 -4.34
CA PHE A 111 -4.19 -20.82 -3.65
C PHE A 111 -4.86 -22.18 -3.70
N ARG A 112 -5.38 -22.67 -2.57
CA ARG A 112 -6.19 -23.89 -2.50
C ARG A 112 -7.27 -23.73 -1.46
N ASN A 113 -8.50 -24.06 -1.83
CA ASN A 113 -9.67 -24.09 -0.96
C ASN A 113 -9.87 -22.78 -0.18
N GLY A 114 -9.77 -21.63 -0.86
CA GLY A 114 -9.88 -20.31 -0.25
C GLY A 114 -8.66 -19.85 0.57
N GLN A 115 -7.62 -20.69 0.71
CA GLN A 115 -6.42 -20.38 1.48
C GLN A 115 -5.20 -20.10 0.58
N LEU A 116 -4.37 -19.15 0.99
CA LEU A 116 -3.05 -18.88 0.40
C LEU A 116 -2.00 -19.81 1.02
N GLY A 117 -1.37 -20.63 0.18
CA GLY A 117 -0.18 -21.40 0.51
C GLY A 117 1.07 -20.52 0.61
N ASP A 118 2.21 -21.13 0.96
CA ASP A 118 3.45 -20.37 1.13
C ASP A 118 3.97 -19.76 -0.17
N ALA A 119 4.59 -18.57 -0.05
CA ALA A 119 5.35 -17.98 -1.13
C ALA A 119 6.70 -18.71 -1.25
N THR A 120 7.00 -19.21 -2.45
CA THR A 120 8.21 -20.01 -2.71
C THR A 120 9.05 -19.41 -3.84
N VAL A 121 10.36 -19.60 -3.81
CA VAL A 121 11.27 -19.21 -4.91
C VAL A 121 11.25 -20.31 -5.98
N ASN A 122 11.02 -19.97 -7.26
CA ASN A 122 11.05 -20.95 -8.36
C ASN A 122 11.52 -20.37 -9.73
N GLY A 123 12.13 -21.23 -10.57
CA GLY A 123 12.77 -20.95 -11.88
C GLY A 123 11.82 -20.62 -13.05
N PRO A 124 12.28 -20.57 -14.32
CA PRO A 124 11.48 -20.05 -15.44
C PRO A 124 10.30 -20.95 -15.85
N PRO A 125 9.29 -20.39 -16.56
CA PRO A 125 7.99 -21.03 -16.80
C PRO A 125 8.13 -22.30 -17.64
N VAL A 126 7.30 -23.30 -17.38
CA VAL A 126 7.08 -24.42 -18.32
C VAL A 126 6.41 -23.86 -19.58
N ALA A 127 6.92 -24.23 -20.75
CA ALA A 127 6.44 -23.73 -22.04
C ALA A 127 4.94 -24.01 -22.27
N PRO A 128 4.18 -23.08 -22.88
CA PRO A 128 2.74 -23.23 -23.07
C PRO A 128 2.40 -24.21 -24.20
N ALA A 129 1.35 -25.01 -24.00
CA ALA A 129 0.69 -25.74 -25.07
C ALA A 129 -0.06 -24.75 -26.00
N ILE A 130 0.12 -24.94 -27.30
CA ILE A 130 -0.38 -24.11 -28.39
C ILE A 130 -1.91 -24.18 -28.50
N ARG A 131 -2.61 -23.04 -28.57
CA ARG A 131 -3.81 -22.83 -29.43
C ARG A 131 -3.89 -21.39 -29.94
N ARG A 132 -4.33 -21.28 -31.21
CA ARG A 132 -4.24 -20.12 -32.10
C ARG A 132 -5.35 -19.05 -31.91
N ALA A 133 -4.90 -17.79 -31.97
CA ALA A 133 -5.41 -16.59 -32.66
C ALA A 133 -6.93 -16.27 -32.76
N SER A 134 -7.29 -15.03 -32.43
CA SER A 134 -7.58 -14.02 -33.46
C SER A 134 -7.33 -12.59 -32.95
N THR A 135 -6.87 -11.76 -33.88
CA THR A 135 -6.30 -10.43 -33.70
C THR A 135 -7.36 -9.35 -33.93
N THR A 136 -7.32 -8.25 -33.21
CA THR A 136 -7.67 -6.93 -33.78
C THR A 136 -6.97 -5.83 -33.00
N SER A 137 -5.96 -5.24 -33.63
CA SER A 137 -5.24 -4.06 -33.13
C SER A 137 -6.02 -2.80 -33.47
N ARG A 138 -6.29 -1.94 -32.48
CA ARG A 138 -6.50 -0.50 -32.69
C ARG A 138 -5.47 0.26 -31.88
N GLY A 139 -4.67 1.06 -32.57
CA GLY A 139 -3.63 1.88 -31.98
C GLY A 139 -4.21 2.94 -31.04
N VAL A 140 -3.57 3.12 -29.89
CA VAL A 140 -3.84 4.21 -28.95
C VAL A 140 -2.67 5.20 -29.06
N ALA A 141 -2.99 6.46 -29.32
CA ALA A 141 -2.04 7.55 -29.43
C ALA A 141 -1.41 7.91 -28.06
N PRO A 142 -0.17 8.42 -28.01
CA PRO A 142 0.50 8.75 -26.76
C PRO A 142 -0.12 10.00 -26.10
N TYR A 143 -0.44 9.89 -24.81
CA TYR A 143 -0.89 11.00 -23.96
C TYR A 143 0.31 11.82 -23.50
N SER A 144 0.32 13.14 -23.78
CA SER A 144 1.42 14.03 -23.38
C SER A 144 1.33 14.38 -21.90
N SER A 145 2.39 14.14 -21.14
CA SER A 145 2.58 14.65 -19.78
C SER A 145 2.96 16.13 -19.83
N ARG A 146 2.08 17.00 -19.35
CA ARG A 146 2.40 18.41 -19.13
C ARG A 146 2.70 18.62 -17.65
N SER A 147 3.98 18.56 -17.29
CA SER A 147 4.46 18.95 -15.96
C SER A 147 4.19 20.43 -15.74
N THR A 148 3.34 20.74 -14.77
CA THR A 148 3.14 22.11 -14.28
C THR A 148 3.71 22.16 -12.87
N SER A 149 4.82 22.88 -12.68
CA SER A 149 5.42 23.12 -11.38
C SER A 149 4.51 24.04 -10.57
N VAL A 150 3.97 23.53 -9.46
CA VAL A 150 3.22 24.33 -8.48
C VAL A 150 3.99 24.30 -7.17
N SER A 151 4.40 25.46 -6.68
CA SER A 151 5.21 25.62 -5.48
C SER A 151 4.36 25.42 -4.20
N TYR A 152 4.69 24.40 -3.40
CA TYR A 152 4.15 24.17 -2.06
C TYR A 152 4.96 24.92 -0.99
N ARG A 153 4.31 25.83 -0.24
CA ARG A 153 4.91 26.52 0.92
C ARG A 153 4.39 25.87 2.22
N LEU A 154 5.30 25.33 3.05
CA LEU A 154 4.95 24.84 4.39
C LEU A 154 4.51 26.03 5.26
N PRO A 155 3.42 25.92 6.03
CA PRO A 155 3.08 26.94 7.01
C PRO A 155 4.14 26.99 8.12
N GLU A 156 4.56 28.21 8.49
CA GLU A 156 5.47 28.45 9.62
C GLU A 156 4.83 28.04 10.95
N SER A 157 5.63 27.45 11.85
CA SER A 157 5.19 27.02 13.17
C SER A 157 4.88 28.23 14.05
N LYS A 158 3.60 28.59 14.18
CA LYS A 158 3.17 29.51 15.25
C LYS A 158 3.16 28.73 16.58
N THR A 159 4.13 29.02 17.44
CA THR A 159 4.17 28.58 18.83
C THR A 159 2.96 29.17 19.56
N MET A 160 1.99 28.32 19.90
CA MET A 160 0.91 28.68 20.83
C MET A 160 1.33 28.34 22.25
N SER A 161 1.04 29.28 23.14
CA SER A 161 1.45 29.32 24.55
C SER A 161 0.88 28.17 25.38
N THR A 162 1.67 27.80 26.38
CA THR A 162 1.38 26.91 27.49
C THR A 162 0.03 27.19 28.17
N GLY A 163 -0.88 26.22 28.12
CA GLY A 163 -2.11 26.20 28.91
C GLY A 163 -2.95 24.98 28.56
N SER A 164 -2.83 23.90 29.35
CA SER A 164 -3.47 22.59 29.17
C SER A 164 -3.19 21.92 27.81
N GLY A 165 -2.73 20.66 27.81
CA GLY A 165 -2.67 19.89 26.56
C GLY A 165 -4.07 19.80 25.91
N LEU A 166 -4.13 19.53 24.60
CA LEU A 166 -5.40 19.26 23.94
C LEU A 166 -6.04 18.02 24.57
N THR A 167 -7.36 18.05 24.77
CA THR A 167 -8.10 16.86 25.19
C THR A 167 -8.23 15.87 24.03
N SER A 168 -8.59 14.63 24.31
CA SER A 168 -8.90 13.66 23.24
C SER A 168 -10.06 14.11 22.36
N GLU A 169 -11.03 14.84 22.92
CA GLU A 169 -12.14 15.42 22.18
C GLU A 169 -11.67 16.53 21.23
N ASP A 170 -10.78 17.42 21.68
CA ASP A 170 -10.19 18.46 20.83
C ASP A 170 -9.43 17.86 19.64
N ILE A 171 -8.65 16.80 19.91
CA ILE A 171 -7.90 16.08 18.88
C ILE A 171 -8.85 15.37 17.92
N ALA A 172 -9.93 14.77 18.41
CA ALA A 172 -10.94 14.15 17.56
C ALA A 172 -11.59 15.17 16.63
N ASN A 173 -12.03 16.32 17.17
CA ASN A 173 -12.65 17.39 16.38
C ASN A 173 -11.71 17.92 15.30
N LEU A 174 -10.43 18.15 15.66
CA LEU A 174 -9.39 18.56 14.71
C LEU A 174 -9.17 17.51 13.61
N ALA A 175 -8.98 16.25 14.00
CA ALA A 175 -8.61 15.17 13.10
C ALA A 175 -9.75 14.81 12.14
N LEU A 176 -10.97 14.66 12.65
CA LEU A 176 -12.14 14.28 11.87
C LEU A 176 -12.57 15.36 10.88
N ALA A 177 -12.35 16.64 11.20
CA ALA A 177 -12.61 17.73 10.27
C ALA A 177 -11.66 17.75 9.06
N SER A 178 -10.47 17.16 9.19
CA SER A 178 -9.45 17.11 8.13
C SER A 178 -9.37 15.77 7.41
N THR A 179 -9.84 14.71 8.05
CA THR A 179 -9.81 13.34 7.51
C THR A 179 -10.88 13.17 6.45
N VAL A 180 -10.56 12.46 5.37
CA VAL A 180 -11.46 12.20 4.26
C VAL A 180 -11.57 10.70 3.97
N SER A 181 -12.75 10.27 3.51
CA SER A 181 -12.96 8.97 2.88
C SER A 181 -12.46 9.03 1.44
N ILE A 182 -11.70 8.04 1.01
CA ILE A 182 -11.25 7.89 -0.39
C ILE A 182 -11.93 6.65 -0.96
N TYR A 183 -12.56 6.80 -2.12
CA TYR A 183 -13.18 5.70 -2.84
C TYR A 183 -12.56 5.58 -4.23
N VAL A 184 -12.18 4.36 -4.60
CA VAL A 184 -11.81 3.99 -5.96
C VAL A 184 -13.07 3.45 -6.63
N LEU A 185 -13.39 4.01 -7.79
CA LEU A 185 -14.59 3.67 -8.56
C LEU A 185 -14.22 2.89 -9.82
N SER A 186 -14.98 1.86 -10.15
CA SER A 186 -14.92 1.16 -11.44
C SER A 186 -15.60 1.97 -12.57
N ASP A 187 -15.50 1.47 -13.80
CA ASP A 187 -16.03 2.12 -15.01
C ASP A 187 -17.56 2.34 -14.97
N ASP A 188 -18.28 1.48 -14.27
CA ASP A 188 -19.72 1.55 -13.97
C ASP A 188 -20.05 2.38 -12.72
N ARG A 189 -19.05 3.04 -12.12
CA ARG A 189 -19.13 3.86 -10.90
C ARG A 189 -19.48 3.08 -9.63
N GLU A 190 -19.29 1.76 -9.61
CA GLU A 190 -19.34 0.99 -8.38
C GLU A 190 -18.11 1.23 -7.50
N LYS A 191 -18.25 1.08 -6.18
CA LYS A 191 -17.15 1.24 -5.23
C LYS A 191 -16.29 -0.01 -5.24
N PHE A 192 -15.06 0.11 -5.75
CA PHE A 192 -14.11 -0.99 -5.87
C PHE A 192 -13.11 -1.05 -4.69
N GLY A 193 -12.81 0.11 -4.10
CA GLY A 193 -11.88 0.20 -2.97
C GLY A 193 -12.20 1.39 -2.09
N ALA A 194 -11.82 1.29 -0.81
CA ALA A 194 -11.99 2.36 0.15
C ALA A 194 -10.77 2.49 1.06
N GLY A 195 -10.44 3.72 1.40
CA GLY A 195 -9.41 4.07 2.36
C GLY A 195 -9.70 5.44 2.99
N SER A 196 -8.73 5.94 3.72
CA SER A 196 -8.75 7.26 4.34
C SER A 196 -7.63 8.14 3.79
N GLY A 197 -7.78 9.44 3.97
CA GLY A 197 -6.74 10.42 3.74
C GLY A 197 -6.91 11.60 4.69
N PHE A 198 -6.01 12.56 4.66
CA PHE A 198 -6.16 13.80 5.42
C PHE A 198 -5.57 15.00 4.69
N VAL A 199 -6.10 16.18 5.00
CA VAL A 199 -5.67 17.42 4.36
C VAL A 199 -4.43 17.98 5.06
N ILE A 200 -3.38 18.28 4.30
CA ILE A 200 -2.13 18.91 4.81
C ILE A 200 -1.93 20.35 4.34
N ALA A 201 -2.72 20.77 3.36
CA ALA A 201 -2.81 22.13 2.83
C ALA A 201 -4.09 22.24 1.99
N PRO A 202 -4.57 23.45 1.65
CA PRO A 202 -5.76 23.60 0.82
C PRO A 202 -5.69 22.74 -0.44
N SER A 203 -6.69 21.88 -0.65
CA SER A 203 -6.77 20.96 -1.80
C SER A 203 -5.69 19.87 -1.87
N TYR A 204 -4.85 19.69 -0.85
CA TYR A 204 -3.83 18.64 -0.82
C TYR A 204 -4.16 17.58 0.22
N VAL A 205 -4.39 16.35 -0.26
CA VAL A 205 -4.74 15.19 0.57
C VAL A 205 -3.59 14.20 0.55
N VAL A 206 -3.15 13.78 1.73
CA VAL A 206 -2.22 12.65 1.89
C VAL A 206 -3.01 11.38 2.11
N THR A 207 -2.55 10.28 1.54
CA THR A 207 -3.07 8.93 1.77
C THR A 207 -1.97 7.89 1.52
N ASN A 208 -2.29 6.61 1.64
CA ASN A 208 -1.40 5.55 1.21
C ASN A 208 -1.44 5.36 -0.31
N TYR A 209 -0.32 4.96 -0.89
CA TYR A 209 -0.25 4.66 -2.32
C TYR A 209 -1.15 3.47 -2.70
N HIS A 210 -1.21 2.42 -1.87
CA HIS A 210 -2.05 1.26 -2.14
C HIS A 210 -3.57 1.57 -2.13
N VAL A 211 -3.99 2.67 -1.50
CA VAL A 211 -5.39 3.11 -1.52
C VAL A 211 -5.77 3.57 -2.93
N ILE A 212 -4.83 4.21 -3.64
CA ILE A 212 -5.06 4.84 -4.94
C ILE A 212 -4.50 4.04 -6.12
N ASN A 213 -3.59 3.09 -5.90
CA ASN A 213 -2.96 2.34 -6.98
C ASN A 213 -3.97 1.48 -7.78
N LYS A 214 -5.10 1.11 -7.16
CA LYS A 214 -6.22 0.43 -7.82
C LYS A 214 -6.89 1.29 -8.89
N ALA A 215 -6.74 2.61 -8.84
CA ALA A 215 -7.28 3.54 -9.82
C ALA A 215 -6.37 3.74 -11.05
N GLU A 216 -5.17 3.14 -11.10
CA GLU A 216 -4.38 3.17 -12.35
C GLU A 216 -5.04 2.34 -13.47
N ILE A 217 -5.95 1.44 -13.10
CA ILE A 217 -6.73 0.58 -14.00
C ILE A 217 -8.20 1.07 -14.10
N LEU A 218 -8.68 1.85 -13.13
CA LEU A 218 -10.08 2.25 -12.99
C LEU A 218 -10.26 3.77 -13.06
N LYS A 219 -11.29 4.26 -13.77
CA LYS A 219 -11.37 5.67 -14.20
C LYS A 219 -11.57 6.74 -13.12
N GLY A 220 -11.74 6.41 -11.84
CA GLY A 220 -12.10 7.43 -10.84
C GLY A 220 -11.58 7.19 -9.43
N ILE A 221 -10.97 8.24 -8.86
CA ILE A 221 -10.83 8.39 -7.41
C ILE A 221 -11.70 9.57 -6.98
N VAL A 222 -12.53 9.34 -5.98
CA VAL A 222 -13.31 10.39 -5.34
C VAL A 222 -13.01 10.44 -3.86
N VAL A 223 -13.09 11.65 -3.32
CA VAL A 223 -12.82 11.97 -1.92
C VAL A 223 -14.09 12.56 -1.31
N ARG A 224 -14.38 12.21 -0.06
CA ARG A 224 -15.55 12.70 0.68
C ARG A 224 -15.17 13.07 2.11
N LEU A 225 -15.65 14.21 2.59
CA LEU A 225 -15.56 14.55 4.01
C LEU A 225 -16.57 13.73 4.81
N PRO A 226 -16.26 13.34 6.05
CA PRO A 226 -17.21 12.70 6.94
C PRO A 226 -18.50 13.51 7.04
N ARG A 227 -19.65 12.84 6.91
CA ARG A 227 -20.99 13.45 7.00
C ARG A 227 -21.35 14.42 5.86
N ASP A 228 -20.46 14.65 4.90
CA ASP A 228 -20.79 15.28 3.62
C ASP A 228 -21.32 14.24 2.63
N LYS A 229 -22.27 14.63 1.78
CA LYS A 229 -22.76 13.82 0.65
C LYS A 229 -22.00 14.13 -0.65
N THR A 230 -21.20 15.19 -0.66
CA THR A 230 -20.44 15.65 -1.83
C THR A 230 -19.25 14.74 -2.09
N LEU A 231 -19.14 14.27 -3.33
CA LEU A 231 -17.97 13.57 -3.85
C LEU A 231 -17.09 14.55 -4.61
N HIS A 232 -15.83 14.64 -4.22
CA HIS A 232 -14.83 15.47 -4.87
C HIS A 232 -13.93 14.58 -5.74
N GLY A 233 -13.90 14.82 -7.04
CA GLY A 233 -12.93 14.17 -7.92
C GLY A 233 -11.51 14.67 -7.63
N ILE A 234 -10.54 13.75 -7.65
CA ILE A 234 -9.13 14.17 -7.65
C ILE A 234 -8.79 14.75 -9.03
N HIS A 235 -7.98 15.80 -9.06
CA HIS A 235 -7.45 16.35 -10.31
C HIS A 235 -6.19 15.61 -10.75
N SER A 236 -5.31 15.29 -9.81
CA SER A 236 -4.05 14.58 -10.09
C SER A 236 -3.47 13.92 -8.85
N VAL A 237 -2.63 12.91 -9.06
CA VAL A 237 -1.66 12.42 -8.08
C VAL A 237 -0.40 13.28 -8.24
N VAL A 238 -0.16 14.16 -7.29
CA VAL A 238 0.94 15.15 -7.32
C VAL A 238 2.28 14.48 -7.07
N ALA A 239 2.30 13.52 -6.15
CA ALA A 239 3.49 12.80 -5.74
C ALA A 239 3.10 11.41 -5.26
N ARG A 240 4.02 10.45 -5.42
CA ARG A 240 3.91 9.13 -4.82
C ARG A 240 5.27 8.64 -4.36
N ASP A 241 5.26 7.90 -3.25
CA ASP A 241 6.37 7.11 -2.79
C ASP A 241 5.89 5.67 -2.66
N ASN A 242 6.18 4.86 -3.69
CA ASN A 242 5.74 3.48 -3.72
C ASN A 242 6.39 2.69 -2.59
N VAL A 243 7.67 2.96 -2.30
CA VAL A 243 8.48 2.24 -1.30
C VAL A 243 7.88 2.40 0.10
N HIS A 244 7.51 3.64 0.47
CA HIS A 244 6.95 3.95 1.79
C HIS A 244 5.42 4.01 1.80
N ASP A 245 4.77 3.59 0.71
CA ASP A 245 3.33 3.54 0.56
C ASP A 245 2.62 4.88 0.85
N LEU A 246 3.08 5.96 0.20
CA LEU A 246 2.50 7.31 0.35
C LEU A 246 2.09 7.90 -0.99
N ALA A 247 1.01 8.66 -0.97
CA ALA A 247 0.57 9.47 -2.10
C ALA A 247 0.08 10.85 -1.64
N LEU A 248 0.36 11.85 -2.49
CA LEU A 248 -0.17 13.20 -2.37
C LEU A 248 -1.13 13.45 -3.53
N LEU A 249 -2.38 13.76 -3.20
CA LEU A 249 -3.45 14.03 -4.14
C LEU A 249 -3.74 15.53 -4.18
N TYR A 250 -4.06 16.04 -5.37
CA TYR A 250 -4.62 17.38 -5.54
C TYR A 250 -6.12 17.28 -5.83
N VAL A 251 -6.92 17.89 -4.97
CA VAL A 251 -8.40 17.86 -4.96
C VAL A 251 -8.91 19.31 -4.90
N PRO A 252 -8.99 20.01 -6.05
CA PRO A 252 -9.19 21.47 -6.09
C PRO A 252 -10.52 21.93 -5.49
N THR A 253 -11.54 21.07 -5.50
CA THR A 253 -12.88 21.36 -4.97
C THR A 253 -13.02 21.09 -3.47
N LEU A 254 -12.05 20.40 -2.85
CA LEU A 254 -12.10 20.06 -1.43
C LEU A 254 -11.70 21.26 -0.58
N ARG A 255 -12.49 21.52 0.48
CA ARG A 255 -12.23 22.56 1.48
C ARG A 255 -12.35 21.93 2.86
N ALA A 256 -11.21 21.78 3.54
CA ALA A 256 -11.14 21.26 4.89
C ALA A 256 -9.90 21.83 5.61
N PRO A 257 -9.91 21.92 6.95
CA PRO A 257 -8.74 22.35 7.72
C PRO A 257 -7.55 21.43 7.47
N ALA A 258 -6.36 22.01 7.42
CA ALA A 258 -5.11 21.26 7.27
C ALA A 258 -4.57 20.82 8.63
N LEU A 259 -4.14 19.56 8.74
CA LEU A 259 -3.40 19.07 9.90
C LEU A 259 -1.95 19.53 9.85
N LYS A 260 -1.41 19.85 11.03
CA LYS A 260 0.02 20.13 11.19
C LYS A 260 0.80 18.83 11.18
N LEU A 261 1.93 18.82 10.49
CA LEU A 261 2.88 17.73 10.55
C LEU A 261 3.77 17.92 11.79
N GLY A 262 3.92 16.85 12.57
CA GLY A 262 4.77 16.79 13.75
C GLY A 262 6.16 16.28 13.41
N SER A 263 6.79 15.58 14.36
CA SER A 263 8.08 14.92 14.14
C SER A 263 8.05 13.53 14.75
N ASP A 264 8.68 12.59 14.05
CA ASP A 264 8.93 11.25 14.54
C ASP A 264 10.28 11.12 15.28
N ALA A 265 11.14 12.14 15.23
CA ALA A 265 12.46 12.14 15.86
C ALA A 265 12.41 12.07 17.39
N THR A 266 11.30 12.51 18.00
CA THR A 266 11.13 12.54 19.46
C THR A 266 10.14 11.49 19.97
N LEU A 267 9.71 10.55 19.12
CA LEU A 267 8.74 9.52 19.50
C LEU A 267 9.33 8.59 20.56
N ARG A 268 8.49 8.22 21.53
CA ARG A 268 8.85 7.31 22.61
C ARG A 268 7.83 6.18 22.69
N ILE A 269 8.32 4.95 22.88
CA ILE A 269 7.46 3.81 23.19
C ILE A 269 6.66 4.14 24.46
N GLY A 270 5.37 3.81 24.45
CA GLY A 270 4.41 4.15 25.50
C GLY A 270 3.78 5.54 25.34
N GLN A 271 4.18 6.35 24.37
CA GLN A 271 3.54 7.64 24.11
C GLN A 271 2.10 7.43 23.60
N LYS A 272 1.17 8.24 24.11
CA LYS A 272 -0.21 8.29 23.62
C LYS A 272 -0.26 8.77 22.17
N LEU A 273 -1.12 8.14 21.38
CA LEU A 273 -1.43 8.54 20.02
C LEU A 273 -2.91 8.35 19.72
N TYR A 274 -3.35 8.96 18.63
CA TYR A 274 -4.72 8.90 18.14
C TYR A 274 -4.71 8.61 16.65
N VAL A 275 -5.74 7.92 16.16
CA VAL A 275 -5.93 7.65 14.74
C VAL A 275 -7.32 8.11 14.33
N ALA A 276 -7.39 8.84 13.23
CA ALA A 276 -8.64 9.16 12.58
C ALA A 276 -8.74 8.41 11.24
N GLY A 277 -9.91 7.88 10.93
CA GLY A 277 -10.13 7.19 9.66
C GLY A 277 -11.58 6.76 9.47
N ASN A 278 -11.80 6.00 8.40
CA ASN A 278 -13.13 5.57 7.97
C ASN A 278 -13.18 4.03 7.83
N PRO A 279 -13.02 3.28 8.93
CA PRO A 279 -13.04 1.82 8.91
C PRO A 279 -14.37 1.28 8.35
N LYS A 280 -14.28 0.40 7.35
CA LYS A 280 -15.43 -0.25 6.70
C LYS A 280 -16.51 0.72 6.17
N GLY A 281 -16.14 1.98 5.89
CA GLY A 281 -17.09 3.01 5.47
C GLY A 281 -17.93 3.61 6.61
N LEU A 282 -17.65 3.26 7.86
CA LEU A 282 -18.16 3.96 9.05
C LEU A 282 -17.35 5.25 9.21
N GLU A 283 -17.87 6.31 8.59
CA GLU A 283 -17.16 7.58 8.54
C GLU A 283 -16.96 8.20 9.92
N GLY A 284 -15.80 8.84 10.09
CA GLY A 284 -15.51 9.63 11.28
C GLY A 284 -15.16 8.80 12.50
N THR A 285 -14.47 7.67 12.33
CA THR A 285 -13.97 6.89 13.45
C THR A 285 -12.69 7.49 14.01
N PHE A 286 -12.68 7.65 15.32
CA PHE A 286 -11.54 8.13 16.08
C PHE A 286 -11.17 7.06 17.12
N SER A 287 -9.90 6.68 17.17
CA SER A 287 -9.39 5.70 18.14
C SER A 287 -8.12 6.20 18.79
N ASP A 288 -7.85 5.72 19.99
CA ASP A 288 -6.65 6.05 20.75
C ASP A 288 -5.81 4.80 21.05
N GLY A 289 -4.54 5.01 21.34
CA GLY A 289 -3.62 3.93 21.66
C GLY A 289 -2.26 4.44 22.08
N LEU A 290 -1.31 3.53 22.13
CA LEU A 290 0.09 3.79 22.48
C LEU A 290 0.98 3.44 21.30
N LEU A 291 2.11 4.14 21.18
CA LEU A 291 3.22 3.68 20.37
C LEU A 291 3.87 2.47 21.04
N SER A 292 3.75 1.29 20.44
CA SER A 292 4.23 0.03 21.02
C SER A 292 5.68 -0.26 20.68
N ALA A 293 6.10 0.04 19.44
CA ALA A 293 7.45 -0.20 18.96
C ALA A 293 7.77 0.67 17.74
N MET A 294 9.06 0.82 17.45
CA MET A 294 9.56 1.48 16.24
C MET A 294 10.46 0.50 15.50
N HIS A 295 10.00 0.00 14.35
CA HIS A 295 10.71 -0.96 13.52
C HIS A 295 11.50 -0.20 12.46
N ARG A 296 12.76 0.12 12.77
CA ARG A 296 13.62 0.92 11.87
C ARG A 296 14.06 0.19 10.59
N GLU A 297 13.99 -1.14 10.58
CA GLU A 297 14.33 -1.95 9.42
C GLU A 297 13.16 -2.05 8.43
N ASP A 298 11.93 -1.99 8.95
CA ASP A 298 10.69 -2.09 8.19
C ASP A 298 10.01 -0.72 7.98
N ASP A 299 10.62 0.35 8.46
CA ASP A 299 10.13 1.73 8.35
C ASP A 299 8.70 1.92 8.89
N GLN A 300 8.41 1.31 10.03
CA GLN A 300 7.06 1.28 10.61
C GLN A 300 7.00 1.67 12.09
N LEU A 301 5.95 2.42 12.43
CA LEU A 301 5.50 2.64 13.79
C LEU A 301 4.47 1.57 14.15
N GLN A 302 4.72 0.76 15.18
CA GLN A 302 3.75 -0.18 15.71
C GLN A 302 2.93 0.50 16.80
N MET A 303 1.61 0.34 16.77
CA MET A 303 0.69 0.98 17.70
C MET A 303 -0.42 0.06 18.18
N THR A 304 -0.95 0.33 19.36
CA THR A 304 -2.12 -0.38 19.90
C THR A 304 -3.45 0.20 19.44
N ALA A 305 -3.46 1.41 18.87
CA ALA A 305 -4.70 2.07 18.45
C ALA A 305 -5.46 1.19 17.46
N PRO A 306 -6.72 0.81 17.75
CA PRO A 306 -7.49 -0.02 16.84
C PRO A 306 -7.69 0.68 15.50
N ILE A 307 -7.28 -0.01 14.44
CA ILE A 307 -7.59 0.35 13.05
C ILE A 307 -8.17 -0.87 12.35
N SER A 308 -8.86 -0.67 11.23
CA SER A 308 -9.29 -1.78 10.39
C SER A 308 -9.27 -1.38 8.92
N HIS A 309 -9.64 -2.31 8.03
CA HIS A 309 -9.81 -2.02 6.61
C HIS A 309 -10.62 -0.73 6.40
N GLY A 310 -10.07 0.22 5.64
CA GLY A 310 -10.64 1.55 5.43
C GLY A 310 -9.97 2.66 6.26
N SER A 311 -9.31 2.34 7.37
CA SER A 311 -8.49 3.31 8.14
C SER A 311 -7.15 3.63 7.46
N SER A 312 -6.68 2.81 6.52
CA SER A 312 -5.41 3.02 5.81
C SER A 312 -5.38 4.38 5.09
N GLY A 313 -4.30 5.13 5.26
CA GLY A 313 -4.10 6.48 4.76
C GLY A 313 -4.57 7.58 5.71
N GLY A 314 -5.21 7.23 6.84
CA GLY A 314 -5.63 8.17 7.87
C GLY A 314 -4.45 8.72 8.70
N PRO A 315 -4.62 9.87 9.37
CA PRO A 315 -3.57 10.47 10.18
C PRO A 315 -3.44 9.76 11.53
N VAL A 316 -2.19 9.55 11.95
CA VAL A 316 -1.82 9.19 13.33
C VAL A 316 -1.29 10.44 14.02
N LEU A 317 -1.92 10.86 15.12
CA LEU A 317 -1.65 12.12 15.80
C LEU A 317 -1.06 11.92 17.19
N ASN A 318 -0.23 12.86 17.61
CA ASN A 318 0.21 12.98 19.01
C ASN A 318 -0.78 13.82 19.86
N GLU A 319 -0.49 13.97 21.14
CA GLU A 319 -1.31 14.76 22.10
C GLU A 319 -1.36 16.28 21.80
N ARG A 320 -0.59 16.76 20.82
CA ARG A 320 -0.66 18.15 20.32
C ARG A 320 -1.51 18.27 19.05
N GLY A 321 -2.13 17.17 18.59
CA GLY A 321 -2.87 17.15 17.33
C GLY A 321 -1.99 17.25 16.08
N GLU A 322 -0.69 16.92 16.20
CA GLU A 322 0.24 16.92 15.08
C GLU A 322 0.38 15.50 14.52
N VAL A 323 0.42 15.38 13.19
CA VAL A 323 0.58 14.11 12.49
C VAL A 323 1.99 13.58 12.71
N ILE A 324 2.10 12.40 13.30
CA ILE A 324 3.36 11.67 13.54
C ILE A 324 3.48 10.41 12.66
N GLY A 325 2.40 10.00 12.01
CA GLY A 325 2.41 8.90 11.04
C GLY A 325 1.12 8.81 10.23
N ILE A 326 1.09 7.83 9.32
CA ILE A 326 -0.03 7.54 8.42
C ILE A 326 -0.43 6.07 8.61
N SER A 327 -1.64 5.78 9.08
CA SER A 327 -2.09 4.40 9.35
C SER A 327 -2.06 3.55 8.09
N VAL A 328 -1.58 2.31 8.15
CA VAL A 328 -1.44 1.46 6.95
C VAL A 328 -2.02 0.06 7.13
N ALA A 329 -1.50 -0.73 8.07
CA ALA A 329 -1.71 -2.17 8.10
C ALA A 329 -2.09 -2.69 9.49
N VAL A 330 -2.82 -3.81 9.50
CA VAL A 330 -3.14 -4.61 10.68
C VAL A 330 -2.50 -5.97 10.48
N LEU A 331 -1.81 -6.50 11.49
CA LEU A 331 -1.43 -7.91 11.50
C LEU A 331 -2.57 -8.73 12.09
N GLU A 332 -3.42 -9.29 11.23
CA GLU A 332 -4.68 -9.97 11.63
C GLU A 332 -4.49 -11.18 12.55
N THR A 333 -3.31 -11.81 12.53
CA THR A 333 -2.98 -12.96 13.39
C THR A 333 -2.59 -12.56 14.81
N GLY A 334 -2.48 -11.26 15.12
CA GLY A 334 -2.18 -10.76 16.46
C GLY A 334 -3.14 -9.66 16.89
N GLN A 335 -3.44 -9.62 18.19
CA GLN A 335 -4.31 -8.58 18.73
C GLN A 335 -3.53 -7.29 18.95
N ASN A 336 -4.12 -6.15 18.55
CA ASN A 336 -3.56 -4.81 18.71
C ASN A 336 -2.17 -4.62 18.08
N LEU A 337 -1.91 -5.33 16.97
CA LEU A 337 -0.72 -5.15 16.14
C LEU A 337 -1.09 -4.34 14.90
N ASN A 338 -1.05 -3.02 15.07
CA ASN A 338 -1.38 -2.06 14.02
C ASN A 338 -0.14 -1.25 13.66
N PHE A 339 -0.06 -0.79 12.41
CA PHE A 339 1.13 -0.13 11.89
C PHE A 339 0.81 1.18 11.19
N ALA A 340 1.77 2.09 11.22
CA ALA A 340 1.75 3.36 10.53
C ALA A 340 3.10 3.69 9.88
N VAL A 341 3.06 4.37 8.74
CA VAL A 341 4.22 4.95 8.07
C VAL A 341 4.66 6.20 8.85
N PRO A 342 5.93 6.32 9.28
CA PRO A 342 6.43 7.51 9.97
C PRO A 342 6.29 8.81 9.15
N VAL A 343 6.01 9.94 9.81
CA VAL A 343 5.83 11.23 9.13
C VAL A 343 7.09 11.75 8.42
N SER A 344 8.29 11.30 8.80
CA SER A 344 9.53 11.65 8.09
C SER A 344 9.49 11.29 6.61
N TYR A 345 8.86 10.18 6.23
CA TYR A 345 8.68 9.79 4.83
C TYR A 345 7.76 10.73 4.07
N LEU A 346 6.74 11.27 4.74
CA LEU A 346 5.92 12.33 4.15
C LEU A 346 6.72 13.62 3.94
N TYR A 347 7.56 14.02 4.90
CA TYR A 347 8.47 15.16 4.69
C TYR A 347 9.43 14.93 3.52
N ALA A 348 9.98 13.73 3.38
CA ALA A 348 10.85 13.37 2.26
C ALA A 348 10.12 13.49 0.92
N LEU A 349 8.88 12.96 0.84
CA LEU A 349 8.03 13.08 -0.35
C LEU A 349 7.75 14.54 -0.71
N LEU A 350 7.35 15.37 0.26
CA LEU A 350 7.05 16.79 0.04
C LEU A 350 8.29 17.60 -0.35
N THR A 351 9.47 17.25 0.16
CA THR A 351 10.73 17.93 -0.16
C THR A 351 11.12 17.72 -1.62
N ARG A 352 10.81 16.55 -2.21
CA ARG A 352 11.07 16.27 -3.64
C ARG A 352 10.28 17.20 -4.57
N LEU A 353 9.17 17.78 -4.11
CA LEU A 353 8.33 18.70 -4.89
C LEU A 353 8.87 20.14 -4.95
N ARG A 354 9.92 20.45 -4.18
CA ARG A 354 10.52 21.80 -4.13
C ARG A 354 11.68 21.99 -5.12
N ARG A 355 12.10 20.93 -5.79
CA ARG A 355 13.18 20.94 -6.79
C ARG A 355 12.60 21.04 -8.18
#